data_AF-A0A9P7MX41-F1
#
_entry.id   AF-A0A9P7MX41-F1
#
_cell.length_a   1.000
_cell.length_b   1.000
_cell.length_c   1.000
_cell.angle_alpha   90.00
_cell.angle_beta   90.00
_cell.angle_gamma   90.00
#
_symmetry.space_group_name_H-M   'P 1'
#
loop_
_entity.id
_entity.type
_entity.pdbx_description
1 polymer ?
#
loop_
_entity_poly.entity_id
_entity_poly.type
_entity_poly.pdbx_seq_one_letter_code
_entity_poly.pdbx_strand_id
1 'polypeptide(L)'
;AGKEMTVDSTLLFSARRNEPVRYNRNLMEKTIQAMARVSEIRARRERAFYKKRMVGKKARELAQARKLVAENQHLLPRMRGSEVRRLREAAAAAALEDGDVAMDVDLEVEHGDVRIAKRKTQVFGGEQRKMKVRVNEDMDMDTA
;
A
#
# COMPACT_ATOMS: atom_id res chain seq x y z
N ALA A 1 -17.40 17.65 7.80
CA ALA A 1 -17.03 18.57 6.70
C ALA A 1 -15.51 18.69 6.66
N GLY A 2 -14.87 18.79 5.48
CA GLY A 2 -13.39 18.70 5.32
C GLY A 2 -12.89 17.46 4.58
N LYS A 3 -13.79 16.78 3.84
CA LYS A 3 -13.46 15.59 3.06
C LYS A 3 -12.79 15.96 1.72
N GLU A 4 -13.17 17.07 1.11
CA GLU A 4 -12.62 17.49 -0.16
C GLU A 4 -11.61 18.63 0.02
N MET A 5 -10.70 18.78 -0.93
CA MET A 5 -9.75 19.88 -0.99
C MET A 5 -10.50 21.15 -1.45
N THR A 6 -10.91 22.00 -0.50
CA THR A 6 -11.75 23.18 -0.78
C THR A 6 -10.95 24.45 -1.07
N VAL A 7 -9.71 24.56 -0.58
CA VAL A 7 -8.84 25.73 -0.76
C VAL A 7 -7.64 25.29 -1.62
N ASP A 8 -7.75 25.50 -2.93
CA ASP A 8 -6.65 25.25 -3.87
C ASP A 8 -6.68 26.25 -5.03
N SER A 9 -5.51 26.57 -5.57
CA SER A 9 -5.37 27.51 -6.69
C SER A 9 -5.98 26.98 -7.99
N THR A 10 -6.09 25.66 -8.15
CA THR A 10 -6.74 25.06 -9.33
C THR A 10 -8.23 25.38 -9.42
N LEU A 11 -8.90 25.66 -8.29
CA LEU A 11 -10.33 25.99 -8.25
C LEU A 11 -10.63 27.41 -8.74
N LEU A 12 -9.64 28.30 -8.77
CA LEU A 12 -9.82 29.68 -9.23
C LEU A 12 -10.06 29.77 -10.75
N PHE A 13 -9.67 28.74 -11.51
CA PHE A 13 -9.85 28.70 -12.97
C PHE A 13 -11.30 28.45 -13.39
N SER A 14 -12.17 27.95 -12.51
CA SER A 14 -13.61 27.77 -12.79
C SER A 14 -14.47 29.01 -12.49
N ALA A 15 -13.85 30.14 -12.14
CA ALA A 15 -14.59 31.36 -11.84
C ALA A 15 -15.31 31.90 -13.09
N ARG A 16 -16.57 32.35 -12.90
CA ARG A 16 -17.33 33.04 -13.94
C ARG A 16 -16.65 34.37 -14.28
N ARG A 17 -16.55 34.68 -15.58
CA ARG A 17 -16.05 35.96 -16.09
C ARG A 17 -17.22 36.69 -16.72
N ASN A 18 -17.49 37.91 -16.28
CA ASN A 18 -18.65 38.72 -16.72
C ASN A 18 -18.28 39.73 -17.82
N GLU A 19 -17.10 39.60 -18.43
CA GLU A 19 -16.63 40.45 -19.51
C GLU A 19 -16.30 39.59 -20.74
N PRO A 20 -16.94 39.84 -21.90
CA PRO A 20 -16.64 39.10 -23.12
C PRO A 20 -15.32 39.57 -23.73
N VAL A 21 -14.51 38.61 -24.18
CA VAL A 21 -13.26 38.88 -24.91
C VAL A 21 -13.47 38.50 -26.38
N ARG A 22 -12.91 39.30 -27.31
CA ARG A 22 -12.96 38.96 -28.74
C ARG A 22 -12.21 37.66 -29.02
N TYR A 23 -12.73 36.89 -29.98
CA TYR A 23 -12.10 35.64 -30.39
C TYR A 23 -10.66 35.88 -30.87
N ASN A 24 -9.73 35.11 -30.30
CA ASN A 24 -8.35 35.02 -30.73
C ASN A 24 -7.95 33.55 -30.71
N ARG A 25 -7.56 33.00 -31.86
CA ARG A 25 -7.21 31.59 -32.02
C ARG A 25 -6.07 31.14 -31.11
N ASN A 26 -5.00 31.95 -31.03
CA ASN A 26 -3.84 31.65 -30.20
C ASN A 26 -4.19 31.63 -28.70
N LEU A 27 -5.13 32.48 -28.28
CA LEU A 27 -5.65 32.47 -26.91
C LEU A 27 -6.45 31.20 -26.65
N MET A 28 -7.36 30.84 -27.58
CA MET A 28 -8.23 29.67 -27.45
C MET A 28 -7.43 28.35 -27.39
N GLU A 29 -6.46 28.17 -28.29
CA GLU A 29 -5.58 27.00 -28.30
C GLU A 29 -4.80 26.85 -26.98
N LYS A 30 -4.21 27.94 -26.48
CA LYS A 30 -3.51 27.95 -25.18
C LYS A 30 -4.44 27.64 -24.01
N THR A 31 -5.68 28.15 -24.04
CA THR A 31 -6.65 27.88 -22.97
C THR A 31 -7.08 26.42 -22.93
N ILE A 32 -7.28 25.76 -24.08
CA ILE A 32 -7.63 24.34 -24.13
C ILE A 32 -6.49 23.49 -23.55
N GLN A 33 -5.25 23.77 -23.94
CA GLN A 33 -4.08 23.08 -23.39
C GLN A 33 -3.94 23.31 -21.88
N ALA A 34 -4.12 24.55 -21.42
CA ALA A 34 -4.06 24.89 -20.00
C ALA A 34 -5.17 24.18 -19.19
N MET A 35 -6.39 24.05 -19.75
CA MET A 35 -7.50 23.35 -19.08
C MET A 35 -7.17 21.87 -18.81
N ALA A 36 -6.60 21.17 -19.80
CA ALA A 36 -6.15 19.78 -19.62
C ALA A 36 -5.07 19.69 -18.54
N ARG A 37 -4.08 20.59 -18.56
CA ARG A 37 -3.01 20.57 -17.56
C ARG A 37 -3.51 20.87 -16.14
N VAL A 38 -4.44 21.80 -16.00
CA VAL A 38 -5.02 22.16 -14.70
C VAL A 38 -5.84 20.99 -14.12
N SER A 39 -6.56 20.23 -14.96
CA SER A 39 -7.34 19.08 -14.49
C SER A 39 -6.45 17.95 -13.96
N GLU A 40 -5.33 17.65 -14.64
CA GLU A 40 -4.32 16.70 -14.17
C GLU A 40 -3.73 17.10 -12.81
N ILE A 41 -3.34 18.38 -12.67
CA ILE A 41 -2.76 18.90 -11.42
C ILE A 41 -3.78 18.82 -10.29
N ARG A 42 -5.04 19.15 -10.57
CA ARG A 42 -6.13 19.06 -9.60
C ARG A 42 -6.31 17.62 -9.11
N ALA A 43 -6.42 16.65 -10.02
CA ALA A 43 -6.56 15.25 -9.67
C ALA A 43 -5.38 14.74 -8.82
N ARG A 44 -4.15 15.15 -9.17
CA ARG A 44 -2.95 14.80 -8.39
C ARG A 44 -3.00 15.35 -6.97
N ARG A 45 -3.42 16.61 -6.81
CA ARG A 45 -3.54 17.27 -5.50
C ARG A 45 -4.66 16.68 -4.65
N GLU A 46 -5.82 16.37 -5.25
CA GLU A 46 -6.92 15.69 -4.57
C GLU A 46 -6.50 14.31 -4.06
N ARG A 47 -5.77 13.53 -4.86
CA ARG A 47 -5.19 12.25 -4.43
C ARG A 47 -4.23 12.43 -3.26
N ALA A 48 -3.35 13.43 -3.31
CA ALA A 48 -2.42 13.71 -2.22
C ALA A 48 -3.15 14.13 -0.93
N PHE A 49 -4.22 14.93 -1.04
CA PHE A 49 -5.07 15.31 0.08
C PHE A 49 -5.76 14.08 0.71
N TYR A 50 -6.29 13.18 -0.13
CA TYR A 50 -6.85 11.91 0.33
C TYR A 50 -5.82 11.05 1.07
N LYS A 51 -4.63 10.86 0.47
CA LYS A 51 -3.53 10.10 1.08
C LYS A 51 -3.18 10.66 2.47
N LYS A 52 -2.94 11.98 2.57
CA LYS A 52 -2.65 12.67 3.84
C LYS A 52 -3.74 12.49 4.89
N ARG A 53 -5.01 12.53 4.48
CA ARG A 53 -6.14 12.29 5.39
C ARG A 53 -6.19 10.85 5.92
N MET A 54 -5.71 9.88 5.14
CA MET A 54 -5.84 8.45 5.45
C MET A 54 -4.63 7.84 6.19
N VAL A 55 -3.52 8.57 6.34
CA VAL A 55 -2.24 8.07 6.92
C VAL A 55 -2.42 7.34 8.26
N GLY A 56 -3.34 7.78 9.12
CA GLY A 56 -3.55 7.18 10.45
C GLY A 56 -4.60 6.05 10.53
N LYS A 57 -5.37 5.81 9.46
CA LYS A 57 -6.51 4.86 9.51
C LYS A 57 -6.05 3.43 9.74
N LYS A 58 -5.04 2.97 9.00
CA LYS A 58 -4.51 1.60 9.09
C LYS A 58 -4.01 1.27 10.50
N ALA A 59 -3.30 2.20 11.14
CA ALA A 59 -2.82 2.02 12.51
C ALA A 59 -3.96 1.88 13.53
N ARG A 60 -5.02 2.69 13.39
CA ARG A 60 -6.22 2.61 14.24
C ARG A 60 -6.98 1.30 14.02
N GLU A 61 -7.13 0.88 12.77
CA GLU A 61 -7.78 -0.40 12.43
C GLU A 61 -7.01 -1.58 13.01
N LEU A 62 -5.68 -1.56 12.93
CA LEU A 62 -4.82 -2.60 13.52
C LEU A 62 -4.95 -2.62 15.05
N ALA A 63 -4.95 -1.45 15.70
CA ALA A 63 -5.18 -1.36 17.15
C ALA A 63 -6.56 -1.89 17.57
N GLN A 64 -7.60 -1.55 16.80
CA GLN A 64 -8.97 -2.06 17.03
C GLN A 64 -9.06 -3.56 16.81
N ALA A 65 -8.44 -4.09 15.75
CA ALA A 65 -8.39 -5.52 15.47
C ALA A 65 -7.67 -6.28 16.58
N ARG A 66 -6.53 -5.77 17.08
CA ARG A 66 -5.82 -6.34 18.22
C ARG A 66 -6.70 -6.40 19.47
N LYS A 67 -7.42 -5.30 19.76
CA LYS A 67 -8.35 -5.23 20.89
C LYS A 67 -9.49 -6.26 20.73
N LEU A 68 -10.07 -6.35 19.54
CA LEU A 68 -11.17 -7.27 19.25
C LEU A 68 -10.76 -8.74 19.41
N VAL A 69 -9.57 -9.11 18.94
CA VAL A 69 -9.03 -10.46 19.12
C VAL A 69 -8.75 -10.76 20.59
N ALA A 70 -8.24 -9.78 21.35
CA ALA A 70 -7.97 -9.95 22.78
C ALA A 70 -9.25 -10.17 23.61
N GLU A 71 -10.35 -9.50 23.27
CA GLU A 71 -11.64 -9.64 23.94
C GLU A 71 -12.36 -10.94 23.53
N ASN A 72 -12.28 -11.32 22.25
CA ASN A 72 -13.04 -12.43 21.69
C ASN A 72 -12.21 -13.70 21.45
N GLN A 73 -11.24 -13.99 22.32
CA GLN A 73 -10.33 -15.13 22.16
C GLN A 73 -11.06 -16.49 22.09
N HIS A 74 -12.22 -16.59 22.73
CA HIS A 74 -13.03 -17.80 22.79
C HIS A 74 -13.68 -18.19 21.45
N LEU A 75 -13.79 -17.26 20.50
CA LEU A 75 -14.33 -17.53 19.16
C LEU A 75 -13.29 -18.13 18.22
N LEU A 76 -12.00 -18.09 18.58
CA LEU A 76 -10.95 -18.63 17.74
C LEU A 76 -10.80 -20.15 17.93
N PRO A 77 -10.60 -20.92 16.85
CA PRO A 77 -10.26 -22.34 16.94
C PRO A 77 -8.99 -22.54 17.78
N ARG A 78 -9.06 -23.44 18.75
CA ARG A 78 -7.93 -23.76 19.63
C ARG A 78 -6.97 -24.70 18.89
N MET A 79 -5.94 -24.14 18.30
CA MET A 79 -4.91 -24.88 17.55
C MET A 79 -3.95 -25.63 18.50
N ARG A 80 -3.33 -26.72 18.03
CA ARG A 80 -2.27 -27.42 18.79
C ARG A 80 -0.98 -26.59 18.80
N GLY A 81 -0.23 -26.62 19.90
CA GLY A 81 0.98 -25.81 20.07
C GLY A 81 2.06 -26.05 19.00
N SER A 82 2.16 -27.26 18.46
CA SER A 82 3.08 -27.62 17.38
C SER A 82 2.69 -26.98 16.03
N GLU A 83 1.39 -26.84 15.75
CA GLU A 83 0.87 -26.17 14.57
C GLU A 83 1.09 -24.67 14.65
N VAL A 84 0.87 -24.07 15.83
CA VAL A 84 1.17 -22.65 16.08
C VAL A 84 2.66 -22.37 15.87
N ARG A 85 3.55 -23.25 16.34
CA ARG A 85 5.00 -23.11 16.12
C ARG A 85 5.36 -23.18 14.64
N ARG A 86 4.86 -24.17 13.91
CA ARG A 86 5.09 -24.29 12.45
C ARG A 86 4.58 -23.08 11.68
N LEU A 87 3.38 -22.61 11.98
CA LEU A 87 2.79 -21.42 11.33
C LEU A 87 3.60 -20.16 11.63
N ARG A 88 4.13 -20.03 12.85
CA ARG A 88 4.95 -18.88 13.25
C ARG A 88 6.33 -18.90 12.59
N GLU A 89 6.97 -20.07 12.51
CA GLU A 89 8.23 -20.27 11.79
C GLU A 89 8.05 -20.02 10.28
N ALA A 90 6.95 -20.53 9.68
CA ALA A 90 6.61 -20.27 8.28
C ALA A 90 6.31 -18.79 8.01
N ALA A 91 5.58 -18.11 8.91
CA ALA A 91 5.32 -16.68 8.80
C ALA A 91 6.60 -15.84 8.98
N ALA A 92 7.51 -16.25 9.86
CA ALA A 92 8.81 -15.60 10.03
C ALA A 92 9.71 -15.79 8.80
N ALA A 93 9.69 -16.96 8.18
CA ALA A 93 10.39 -17.21 6.92
C ALA A 93 9.82 -16.35 5.78
N ALA A 94 8.50 -16.27 5.66
CA ALA A 94 7.84 -15.42 4.66
C ALA A 94 8.12 -13.92 4.87
N ALA A 95 8.14 -13.45 6.13
CA ALA A 95 8.47 -12.06 6.46
C ALA A 95 9.93 -11.67 6.18
N LEU A 96 10.85 -12.64 6.10
CA LEU A 96 12.24 -12.41 5.69
C LEU A 96 12.41 -12.37 4.17
N GLU A 97 11.54 -13.06 3.41
CA GLU A 97 11.52 -13.01 1.95
C GLU A 97 10.83 -11.75 1.41
N ASP A 98 9.76 -11.29 2.07
CA ASP A 98 9.08 -10.03 1.79
C ASP A 98 9.82 -8.86 2.46
N GLY A 99 11.03 -8.56 1.99
CA GLY A 99 11.71 -7.32 2.36
C GLY A 99 10.83 -6.11 2.01
N ASP A 100 10.46 -5.33 3.03
CA ASP A 100 9.58 -4.16 2.97
C ASP A 100 9.91 -3.20 1.80
N VAL A 101 9.35 -3.46 0.63
CA VAL A 101 9.03 -2.40 -0.33
C VAL A 101 7.64 -1.95 0.06
N ALA A 102 7.56 -0.82 0.75
CA ALA A 102 6.32 -0.08 0.88
C ALA A 102 5.77 0.12 -0.53
N MET A 103 4.84 -0.73 -0.94
CA MET A 103 4.12 -0.62 -2.19
C MET A 103 3.13 0.53 -1.99
N ASP A 104 3.63 1.76 -2.06
CA ASP A 104 2.84 2.85 -2.61
C ASP A 104 2.52 2.42 -4.04
N VAL A 105 1.38 1.74 -4.21
CA VAL A 105 0.79 1.50 -5.52
C VAL A 105 0.37 2.88 -6.03
N ASP A 106 1.33 3.59 -6.61
CA ASP A 106 1.04 4.68 -7.53
C ASP A 106 0.38 4.04 -8.74
N LEU A 107 -0.95 3.96 -8.66
CA LEU A 107 -1.82 3.69 -9.79
C LEU A 107 -1.69 4.89 -10.74
N GLU A 108 -0.59 4.94 -11.49
CA GLU A 108 -0.45 5.78 -12.67
C GLU A 108 -1.33 5.16 -13.75
N VAL A 109 -2.57 5.64 -13.83
CA VAL A 109 -3.41 5.43 -15.02
C VAL A 109 -2.90 6.41 -16.07
N GLU A 110 -1.90 5.99 -16.85
CA GLU A 110 -1.67 6.55 -18.17
C GLU A 110 -2.45 5.74 -19.20
N HIS A 111 -3.06 6.44 -20.15
CA HIS A 111 -3.89 5.88 -21.20
C HIS A 111 -3.15 4.83 -22.04
N GLY A 112 -3.80 3.68 -22.24
CA GLY A 112 -3.43 2.70 -23.27
C GLY A 112 -2.70 1.45 -22.75
N ASP A 113 -3.41 0.32 -22.83
CA ASP A 113 -2.91 -1.06 -22.79
C ASP A 113 -2.03 -1.50 -21.62
N VAL A 114 -2.69 -1.99 -20.56
CA VAL A 114 -2.04 -2.72 -19.47
C VAL A 114 -1.62 -4.12 -19.94
N ARG A 115 -0.37 -4.27 -20.37
CA ARG A 115 0.29 -5.58 -20.39
C ARG A 115 0.78 -5.91 -18.99
N ILE A 116 0.04 -6.77 -18.29
CA ILE A 116 0.53 -7.39 -17.04
C ILE A 116 1.65 -8.36 -17.42
N ALA A 117 2.90 -7.87 -17.41
CA ALA A 117 4.07 -8.73 -17.52
C ALA A 117 4.23 -9.51 -16.22
N LYS A 118 3.53 -10.64 -16.10
CA LYS A 118 3.86 -11.67 -15.09
C LYS A 118 5.24 -12.21 -15.43
N ARG A 119 6.28 -11.81 -14.67
CA ARG A 119 7.55 -12.54 -14.66
C ARG A 119 7.26 -13.94 -14.14
N LYS A 120 7.40 -14.94 -15.01
CA LYS A 120 7.38 -16.35 -14.62
C LYS A 120 8.65 -16.63 -13.83
N THR A 121 8.57 -16.77 -12.52
CA THR A 121 9.60 -17.48 -11.75
C THR A 121 9.35 -18.97 -11.96
N GLN A 122 9.95 -19.53 -13.01
CA GLN A 122 10.19 -20.97 -13.03
C GLN A 122 11.35 -21.25 -12.09
N VAL A 123 11.04 -21.60 -10.84
CA VAL A 123 11.96 -22.39 -10.03
C VAL A 123 11.13 -23.47 -9.32
N PHE A 124 10.65 -24.42 -10.11
CA PHE A 124 10.32 -25.75 -9.61
C PHE A 124 11.35 -26.70 -10.20
N GLY A 125 12.17 -27.33 -9.36
CA GLY A 125 13.12 -28.34 -9.80
C GLY A 125 14.38 -28.45 -8.92
N GLY A 126 14.28 -29.24 -7.86
CA GLY A 126 15.42 -29.97 -7.28
C GLY A 126 16.24 -29.25 -6.20
N GLU A 127 15.96 -29.58 -4.93
CA GLU A 127 16.86 -30.33 -4.04
C GLU A 127 16.45 -30.09 -2.58
N GLN A 128 15.93 -31.12 -1.90
CA GLN A 128 15.80 -31.06 -0.44
C GLN A 128 17.19 -31.17 0.18
N ARG A 129 17.81 -30.03 0.51
CA ARG A 129 18.96 -30.03 1.41
C ARG A 129 18.50 -30.50 2.79
N LYS A 130 18.77 -31.77 3.12
CA LYS A 130 18.67 -32.27 4.50
C LYS A 130 19.64 -31.46 5.37
N MET A 131 19.09 -30.54 6.15
CA MET A 131 19.84 -29.86 7.18
C MET A 131 20.11 -30.87 8.30
N LYS A 132 21.37 -31.27 8.48
CA LYS A 132 21.80 -32.00 9.69
C LYS A 132 21.74 -31.03 10.86
N VAL A 133 20.69 -31.15 11.66
CA VAL A 133 20.67 -30.54 13.00
C VAL A 133 21.70 -31.31 13.83
N ARG A 134 22.84 -30.68 14.11
CA ARG A 134 23.70 -31.14 15.21
C ARG A 134 23.06 -30.63 16.49
N VAL A 135 22.40 -31.54 17.22
CA VAL A 135 22.19 -31.38 18.65
C VAL A 135 23.54 -31.71 19.27
N ASN A 136 24.26 -30.71 19.76
CA ASN A 136 25.32 -30.98 20.72
C ASN A 136 24.63 -31.19 22.06
N GLU A 137 24.48 -32.46 22.44
CA GLU A 137 24.47 -32.87 23.85
C GLU A 137 25.91 -32.74 24.33
N ASP A 138 26.24 -31.60 24.91
CA ASP A 138 27.29 -31.55 25.94
C ASP A 138 26.56 -31.30 27.25
N MET A 139 26.37 -32.38 28.00
CA MET A 139 26.13 -32.32 29.43
C MET A 139 27.43 -31.87 30.09
N ASP A 140 27.40 -30.77 30.82
CA ASP A 140 28.24 -30.59 31.99
C ASP A 140 27.34 -30.22 33.17
N MET A 141 26.99 -31.27 33.91
CA MET A 141 26.74 -31.18 35.34
C MET A 141 28.06 -30.81 36.00
N ASP A 142 28.16 -29.61 36.57
CA ASP A 142 29.07 -29.38 37.69
C ASP A 142 28.38 -28.54 38.77
N THR A 143 28.40 -29.14 39.95
CA THR A 143 27.96 -28.72 41.27
C THR A 143 28.58 -27.42 41.77
N ALA A 144 27.78 -26.54 42.38
CA ALA A 144 27.87 -26.04 43.77
C ALA A 144 26.82 -24.96 44.03
#